data_AF-A0A8F5GW66-F1
#
_entry.id   AF-A0A8F5GW66-F1
#
_cell.length_a   1.000
_cell.length_b   1.000
_cell.length_c   1.000
_cell.angle_alpha   90.00
_cell.angle_beta   90.00
_cell.angle_gamma   90.00
#
_symmetry.space_group_name_H-M   'P 1'
#
loop_
_entity.id
_entity.type
_entity.pdbx_description
1 polymer ?
#
loop_
_entity_poly.entity_id
_entity_poly.type
_entity_poly.pdbx_seq_one_letter_code
_entity_poly.pdbx_strand_id
1 'polypeptide(L)'
;MTEIYYVFVPLLNNVNYNLSDKENEGKNFSVKHSSTGKEIKIELTDKLTENNHISRIEEKDKNGKKYVEIHNILVLTGYAIDENSLELVPTLDPCDYVKGILIAGKIQEEIDKKAMSITFPKDEVMNKLYFIKKSKVKLQDQVTIKLIIAENKKVVKTKYNSLNIDEHKIQGIKDLYGITDANAVNDLKIKLEEIISYYSIGS
;
A
#
# COMPACT_ATOMS: atom_id res chain seq x y z
N MET A 1 -10.47 -23.27 6.50
CA MET A 1 -9.27 -22.57 6.02
C MET A 1 -9.45 -21.09 6.34
N THR A 2 -8.43 -20.42 6.88
CA THR A 2 -8.50 -18.98 7.18
C THR A 2 -8.26 -18.22 5.88
N GLU A 3 -9.24 -17.44 5.42
CA GLU A 3 -9.11 -16.61 4.21
C GLU A 3 -8.08 -15.49 4.47
N ILE A 4 -7.11 -15.33 3.56
CA ILE A 4 -6.15 -14.21 3.59
C ILE A 4 -6.73 -13.07 2.76
N TYR A 5 -6.88 -11.91 3.40
CA TYR A 5 -7.19 -10.66 2.72
C TYR A 5 -5.91 -9.86 2.46
N TYR A 6 -5.92 -9.14 1.34
CA TYR A 6 -4.90 -8.16 0.99
C TYR A 6 -5.53 -6.79 0.94
N VAL A 7 -4.86 -5.80 1.50
CA VAL A 7 -5.33 -4.41 1.54
C VAL A 7 -4.45 -3.58 0.62
N PHE A 8 -5.07 -2.81 -0.28
CA PHE A 8 -4.37 -1.79 -1.03
C PHE A 8 -4.10 -0.57 -0.15
N VAL A 9 -2.82 -0.25 0.00
CA VAL A 9 -2.33 0.91 0.74
C VAL A 9 -1.75 1.91 -0.26
N PRO A 10 -2.39 3.07 -0.48
CA PRO A 10 -1.85 4.10 -1.35
C PRO A 10 -0.59 4.73 -0.75
N LEU A 11 0.38 5.08 -1.61
CA LEU A 11 1.60 5.76 -1.21
C LEU A 11 1.50 7.27 -1.50
N LEU A 12 1.39 8.10 -0.44
CA LEU A 12 0.94 9.50 -0.49
C LEU A 12 1.88 10.46 0.27
N ASN A 13 1.81 11.75 -0.06
CA ASN A 13 2.66 12.79 0.55
C ASN A 13 2.24 13.19 1.97
N ASN A 14 0.94 13.28 2.23
CA ASN A 14 0.39 13.88 3.45
C ASN A 14 -0.03 12.84 4.49
N VAL A 15 0.65 11.69 4.52
CA VAL A 15 0.38 10.60 5.45
C VAL A 15 1.65 10.15 6.15
N ASN A 16 1.47 9.56 7.33
CA ASN A 16 2.49 8.85 8.06
C ASN A 16 2.16 7.35 8.06
N TYR A 17 3.14 6.52 7.74
CA TYR A 17 3.03 5.07 7.84
C TYR A 17 3.61 4.62 9.16
N ASN A 18 2.86 3.82 9.92
CA ASN A 18 3.30 3.33 11.23
C ASN A 18 3.09 1.82 11.33
N LEU A 19 3.99 1.16 12.05
CA LEU A 19 3.83 -0.22 12.47
C LEU A 19 3.86 -0.25 13.99
N SER A 20 2.78 -0.71 14.60
CA SER A 20 2.71 -0.92 16.04
C SER A 20 2.69 -2.40 16.34
N ASP A 21 3.61 -2.84 17.18
CA ASP A 21 3.63 -4.20 17.73
C ASP A 21 3.46 -4.09 19.24
N LYS A 22 2.33 -4.59 19.74
CA LYS A 22 2.01 -4.57 21.17
C LYS A 22 1.61 -5.98 21.58
N GLU A 23 2.21 -6.46 22.65
CA GLU A 23 2.06 -7.84 23.18
C GLU A 23 0.59 -8.30 23.35
N ASN A 24 -0.37 -7.38 23.44
CA ASN A 24 -1.80 -7.69 23.64
C ASN A 24 -2.75 -7.19 22.52
N GLU A 25 -2.27 -6.43 21.53
CA GLU A 25 -3.11 -5.87 20.44
C GLU A 25 -2.73 -6.43 19.06
N GLY A 26 -1.70 -7.27 18.98
CA GLY A 26 -1.16 -7.79 17.73
C GLY A 26 -0.42 -6.72 16.92
N LYS A 27 0.17 -7.15 15.80
CA LYS A 27 0.91 -6.27 14.90
C LYS A 27 -0.08 -5.54 13.98
N ASN A 28 -0.06 -4.21 14.01
CA ASN A 28 -0.95 -3.37 13.20
C ASN A 28 -0.13 -2.41 12.34
N PHE A 29 -0.46 -2.35 11.05
CA PHE A 29 0.05 -1.33 10.14
C PHE A 29 -1.00 -0.24 9.97
N SER A 30 -0.59 1.03 10.02
CA SER A 30 -1.52 2.14 9.80
C SER A 30 -1.00 3.22 8.87
N VAL A 31 -1.95 3.83 8.16
CA VAL A 31 -1.75 4.99 7.28
C VAL A 31 -2.58 6.13 7.85
N LYS A 32 -1.91 7.17 8.37
CA LYS A 32 -2.61 8.28 9.03
C LYS A 32 -2.33 9.60 8.32
N HIS A 33 -3.38 10.27 7.87
CA HIS A 33 -3.28 11.60 7.27
C HIS A 33 -2.83 12.63 8.32
N SER A 34 -1.81 13.40 7.99
CA SER A 34 -1.09 14.24 8.97
C SER A 34 -1.93 15.40 9.51
N SER A 35 -2.86 15.95 8.72
CA SER A 35 -3.68 17.11 9.12
C SER A 35 -5.10 16.75 9.57
N THR A 36 -5.75 15.79 8.91
CA THR A 36 -7.15 15.41 9.23
C THR A 36 -7.23 14.35 10.31
N GLY A 37 -6.12 13.68 10.62
CA GLY A 37 -6.08 12.57 11.59
C GLY A 37 -6.81 11.30 11.12
N LYS A 38 -7.38 11.30 9.91
CA LYS A 38 -7.99 10.11 9.30
C LYS A 38 -6.95 9.01 9.20
N GLU A 39 -7.35 7.79 9.55
CA GLU A 39 -6.44 6.67 9.69
C GLU A 39 -7.05 5.41 9.08
N ILE A 40 -6.25 4.67 8.31
CA ILE A 40 -6.54 3.30 7.89
C ILE A 40 -5.69 2.39 8.77
N LYS A 41 -6.33 1.50 9.54
CA LYS A 41 -5.66 0.50 10.38
C LYS A 41 -5.86 -0.89 9.81
N ILE A 42 -4.75 -1.63 9.69
CA ILE A 42 -4.68 -2.95 9.10
C ILE A 42 -4.04 -3.89 10.13
N GLU A 43 -4.84 -4.81 10.65
CA GLU A 43 -4.39 -5.88 11.53
C GLU A 43 -3.60 -6.91 10.71
N LEU A 44 -2.33 -7.11 11.07
CA LEU A 44 -1.47 -8.12 10.47
C LEU A 44 -1.61 -9.40 11.30
N THR A 45 -1.96 -10.51 10.66
CA THR A 45 -2.15 -11.77 11.40
C THR A 45 -0.84 -12.56 11.49
N ASP A 46 -0.57 -13.26 12.59
CA ASP A 46 0.67 -14.03 12.81
C ASP A 46 0.92 -15.16 11.80
N LYS A 47 -0.11 -15.64 11.08
CA LYS A 47 0.06 -16.58 9.94
C LYS A 47 0.56 -15.90 8.65
N LEU A 48 0.76 -14.58 8.69
CA LEU A 48 1.18 -13.70 7.58
C LEU A 48 2.50 -12.97 7.89
N THR A 49 3.38 -13.56 8.71
CA THR A 49 4.73 -13.03 8.99
C THR A 49 5.40 -12.51 7.73
N GLU A 50 5.89 -11.27 7.79
CA GLU A 50 6.89 -10.48 7.03
C GLU A 50 7.12 -10.73 5.51
N ASN A 51 6.84 -11.92 4.99
CA ASN A 51 7.05 -12.36 3.62
C ASN A 51 5.77 -12.78 2.87
N ASN A 52 4.58 -12.62 3.45
CA ASN A 52 3.32 -13.01 2.82
C ASN A 52 2.59 -11.87 2.10
N HIS A 53 3.17 -10.68 2.05
CA HIS A 53 2.65 -9.55 1.26
C HIS A 53 2.84 -9.80 -0.25
N ILE A 54 1.92 -9.28 -1.08
CA ILE A 54 2.08 -9.35 -2.54
C ILE A 54 3.17 -8.36 -2.96
N SER A 55 3.12 -7.14 -2.44
CA SER A 55 4.23 -6.19 -2.55
C SER A 55 5.38 -6.65 -1.68
N ARG A 56 6.61 -6.55 -2.21
CA ARG A 56 7.81 -6.95 -1.49
C ARG A 56 8.84 -5.82 -1.56
N ILE A 57 9.43 -5.53 -0.42
CA ILE A 57 10.56 -4.61 -0.30
C ILE A 57 11.62 -5.40 0.46
N GLU A 58 12.76 -5.65 -0.18
CA GLU A 58 13.77 -6.56 0.34
C GLU A 58 15.09 -5.84 0.47
N GLU A 59 15.69 -5.86 1.66
CA GLU A 59 17.07 -5.43 1.86
C GLU A 59 18.01 -6.46 1.19
N LYS A 60 18.92 -5.97 0.35
CA LYS A 60 19.91 -6.74 -0.39
C LYS A 60 21.31 -6.23 -0.08
N ASP A 61 22.30 -7.09 -0.30
CA ASP A 61 23.71 -6.74 -0.22
C ASP A 61 24.36 -6.95 -1.58
N LYS A 62 25.13 -5.96 -2.03
CA LYS A 62 26.05 -6.11 -3.16
C LYS A 62 27.40 -5.52 -2.77
N ASN A 63 28.40 -6.38 -2.65
CA ASN A 63 29.78 -6.01 -2.30
C ASN A 63 29.87 -5.24 -0.97
N GLY A 64 29.09 -5.63 0.04
CA GLY A 64 29.06 -4.97 1.35
C GLY A 64 28.31 -3.65 1.39
N LYS A 65 27.67 -3.26 0.27
CA LYS A 65 26.76 -2.11 0.22
C LYS A 65 25.32 -2.61 0.22
N LYS A 66 24.57 -2.22 1.24
CA LYS A 66 23.14 -2.50 1.37
C LYS A 66 22.30 -1.59 0.46
N TYR A 67 21.27 -2.18 -0.14
CA TYR A 67 20.30 -1.50 -1.02
C TYR A 67 18.95 -2.20 -0.91
N VAL A 68 17.88 -1.64 -1.48
CA VAL A 68 16.56 -2.30 -1.52
C VAL A 68 16.11 -2.69 -2.92
N GLU A 69 15.42 -3.82 -3.02
CA GLU A 69 14.64 -4.19 -4.21
C GLU A 69 13.15 -4.03 -3.90
N ILE A 70 12.42 -3.35 -4.78
CA ILE A 70 10.98 -3.10 -4.64
C ILE A 70 10.26 -3.86 -5.74
N HIS A 71 9.26 -4.65 -5.37
CA HIS A 71 8.49 -5.47 -6.28
C HIS A 71 6.99 -5.37 -6.07
N ASN A 72 6.26 -5.61 -7.15
CA ASN A 72 4.80 -5.74 -7.18
C ASN A 72 4.09 -4.51 -6.58
N ILE A 73 4.47 -3.30 -7.02
CA ILE A 73 3.69 -2.09 -6.74
C ILE A 73 2.47 -2.12 -7.64
N LEU A 74 1.27 -2.04 -7.04
CA LEU A 74 0.01 -2.03 -7.77
C LEU A 74 -0.26 -0.63 -8.31
N VAL A 75 -0.71 -0.56 -9.57
CA VAL A 75 -1.22 0.65 -10.20
C VAL A 75 -2.72 0.47 -10.42
N LEU A 76 -3.54 1.27 -9.75
CA LEU A 76 -4.99 1.32 -9.95
C LEU A 76 -5.34 2.46 -10.91
N THR A 77 -5.57 2.13 -12.17
CA THR A 77 -5.99 3.09 -13.23
C THR A 77 -7.49 3.38 -13.17
N GLY A 78 -7.93 4.57 -13.60
CA GLY A 78 -9.33 4.97 -13.51
C GLY A 78 -9.75 5.46 -12.12
N TYR A 79 -8.77 5.67 -11.23
CA TYR A 79 -8.97 6.11 -9.86
C TYR A 79 -8.05 7.29 -9.53
N ALA A 80 -8.57 8.21 -8.72
CA ALA A 80 -7.81 9.21 -7.99
C ALA A 80 -8.04 9.02 -6.49
N ILE A 81 -7.16 9.60 -5.65
CA ILE A 81 -7.30 9.54 -4.19
C ILE A 81 -7.82 10.86 -3.63
N ASP A 82 -8.81 10.81 -2.76
CA ASP A 82 -9.09 11.94 -1.88
C ASP A 82 -8.13 11.90 -0.68
N GLU A 83 -7.11 12.76 -0.71
CA GLU A 83 -6.05 12.76 0.31
C GLU A 83 -6.59 13.05 1.71
N ASN A 84 -7.70 13.78 1.85
CA ASN A 84 -8.26 14.13 3.15
C ASN A 84 -8.97 12.96 3.84
N SER A 85 -9.64 12.11 3.06
CA SER A 85 -10.38 10.94 3.55
C SER A 85 -9.60 9.63 3.43
N LEU A 86 -8.55 9.60 2.61
CA LEU A 86 -7.79 8.41 2.20
C LEU A 86 -8.62 7.39 1.39
N GLU A 87 -9.73 7.83 0.79
CA GLU A 87 -10.62 7.00 -0.01
C GLU A 87 -10.32 7.14 -1.50
N LEU A 88 -10.34 6.02 -2.23
CA LEU A 88 -10.24 6.01 -3.69
C LEU A 88 -11.55 6.51 -4.31
N VAL A 89 -11.46 7.41 -5.27
CA VAL A 89 -12.60 7.90 -6.06
C VAL A 89 -12.45 7.36 -7.48
N PRO A 90 -13.41 6.56 -7.98
CA PRO A 90 -13.43 6.16 -9.38
C PRO A 90 -13.71 7.40 -10.25
N THR A 91 -12.76 7.77 -11.11
CA THR A 91 -12.88 8.95 -11.99
C THR A 91 -13.32 8.60 -13.39
N LEU A 92 -13.18 7.32 -13.78
CA LEU A 92 -13.38 6.81 -15.14
C LEU A 92 -12.42 7.41 -16.18
N ASP A 93 -11.41 8.18 -15.76
CA ASP A 93 -10.32 8.63 -16.62
C ASP A 93 -9.18 7.59 -16.57
N PRO A 94 -8.88 6.88 -17.68
CA PRO A 94 -7.83 5.87 -17.70
C PRO A 94 -6.42 6.45 -17.48
N CYS A 95 -6.24 7.77 -17.62
CA CYS A 95 -4.99 8.46 -17.34
C CYS A 95 -4.79 8.72 -15.84
N ASP A 96 -5.87 8.79 -15.06
CA ASP A 96 -5.79 8.87 -13.61
C ASP A 96 -5.36 7.52 -13.04
N TYR A 97 -4.46 7.56 -12.06
CA TYR A 97 -4.07 6.37 -11.33
C TYR A 97 -3.60 6.67 -9.91
N VAL A 98 -3.65 5.65 -9.06
CA VAL A 98 -3.04 5.65 -7.72
C VAL A 98 -2.11 4.45 -7.61
N LYS A 99 -0.87 4.68 -7.17
CA LYS A 99 0.11 3.62 -6.91
C LYS A 99 0.17 3.29 -5.43
N GLY A 100 0.35 2.02 -5.12
CA GLY A 100 0.38 1.56 -3.74
C GLY A 100 0.92 0.15 -3.57
N ILE A 101 1.00 -0.28 -2.30
CA ILE A 101 1.41 -1.62 -1.91
C ILE A 101 0.19 -2.48 -1.56
N LEU A 102 0.30 -3.79 -1.77
CA LEU A 102 -0.67 -4.79 -1.34
C LEU A 102 -0.11 -5.56 -0.15
N ILE A 103 -0.62 -5.24 1.03
CA ILE A 103 -0.21 -5.87 2.28
C ILE A 103 -1.25 -6.89 2.72
N ALA A 104 -0.79 -7.98 3.33
CA ALA A 104 -1.66 -9.04 3.81
C ALA A 104 -2.15 -8.68 5.21
N GLY A 105 -3.46 -8.67 5.43
CA GLY A 105 -4.05 -8.23 6.69
C GLY A 105 -5.53 -7.91 6.58
N LYS A 106 -6.13 -7.51 7.69
CA LYS A 106 -7.55 -7.17 7.78
C LYS A 106 -7.72 -5.70 8.13
N ILE A 107 -8.62 -5.02 7.42
CA ILE A 107 -9.02 -3.66 7.77
C ILE A 107 -9.90 -3.75 9.03
N GLN A 108 -9.72 -2.83 9.99
CA GLN A 108 -10.62 -2.75 11.15
C GLN A 108 -12.08 -2.51 10.73
N GLU A 109 -13.03 -3.14 11.44
CA GLU A 109 -14.44 -3.29 11.02
C GLU A 109 -15.14 -1.99 10.62
N GLU A 110 -14.85 -0.86 11.25
CA GLU A 110 -15.50 0.42 10.93
C GLU A 110 -15.15 0.91 9.51
N ILE A 111 -13.91 0.67 9.07
CA ILE A 111 -13.42 1.06 7.75
C ILE A 111 -13.76 -0.02 6.71
N ASP A 112 -13.82 -1.29 7.12
CA ASP A 112 -14.17 -2.40 6.21
C ASP A 112 -15.58 -2.26 5.60
N LYS A 113 -16.50 -1.55 6.28
CA LYS A 113 -17.83 -1.22 5.72
C LYS A 113 -17.79 -0.41 4.42
N LYS A 114 -16.70 0.35 4.19
CA LYS A 114 -16.46 1.13 2.96
C LYS A 114 -15.55 0.41 1.97
N ALA A 115 -15.08 -0.79 2.32
CA ALA A 115 -14.13 -1.50 1.50
C ALA A 115 -14.85 -2.32 0.42
N MET A 116 -14.52 -2.05 -0.85
CA MET A 116 -14.84 -2.95 -1.94
C MET A 116 -13.91 -4.16 -1.88
N SER A 117 -14.48 -5.36 -2.01
CA SER A 117 -13.73 -6.61 -2.06
C SER A 117 -13.73 -7.15 -3.49
N ILE A 118 -12.55 -7.50 -4.01
CA ILE A 118 -12.39 -8.11 -5.33
C ILE A 118 -11.60 -9.40 -5.16
N THR A 119 -12.21 -10.53 -5.54
CA THR A 119 -11.60 -11.86 -5.40
C THR A 119 -11.13 -12.38 -6.75
N PHE A 120 -9.89 -12.89 -6.75
CA PHE A 120 -9.23 -13.46 -7.91
C PHE A 120 -8.83 -14.91 -7.65
N PRO A 121 -8.93 -15.81 -8.64
CA PRO A 121 -8.13 -17.03 -8.65
C PRO A 121 -6.64 -16.67 -8.61
N LYS A 122 -5.82 -17.47 -7.91
CA LYS A 122 -4.38 -17.20 -7.72
C LYS A 122 -3.62 -16.92 -9.03
N ASP A 123 -3.96 -17.67 -10.08
CA ASP A 123 -3.30 -17.60 -11.38
C ASP A 123 -3.65 -16.32 -12.15
N GLU A 124 -4.73 -15.64 -11.76
CA GLU A 124 -5.19 -14.39 -12.39
C GLU A 124 -4.57 -13.15 -11.74
N VAL A 125 -4.08 -13.22 -10.50
CA VAL A 125 -3.59 -12.05 -9.74
C VAL A 125 -2.46 -11.35 -10.48
N MET A 126 -1.41 -12.07 -10.88
CA MET A 126 -0.25 -11.46 -11.56
C MET A 126 -0.50 -11.14 -13.04
N ASN A 127 -1.56 -11.72 -13.61
CA ASN A 127 -1.94 -11.56 -15.02
C ASN A 127 -2.88 -10.37 -15.23
N LYS A 128 -3.90 -10.22 -14.38
CA LYS A 128 -4.93 -9.17 -14.51
C LYS A 128 -4.57 -7.87 -13.80
N LEU A 129 -3.88 -7.94 -12.67
CA LEU A 129 -3.51 -6.73 -11.94
C LEU A 129 -2.30 -6.05 -12.60
N TYR A 130 -2.37 -4.72 -12.68
CA TYR A 130 -1.28 -3.94 -13.23
C TYR A 130 -0.20 -3.67 -12.16
N PHE A 131 0.76 -4.60 -12.08
CA PHE A 131 1.95 -4.45 -11.25
C PHE A 131 3.14 -3.90 -12.04
N ILE A 132 3.86 -2.94 -11.47
CA ILE A 132 5.22 -2.57 -11.89
C ILE A 132 6.25 -3.32 -11.05
N LYS A 133 7.47 -3.50 -11.61
CA LYS A 133 8.55 -4.29 -10.99
C LYS A 133 8.08 -5.70 -10.59
N LYS A 134 7.38 -6.39 -11.51
CA LYS A 134 6.77 -7.70 -11.27
C LYS A 134 7.79 -8.72 -10.77
N SER A 135 7.38 -9.51 -9.79
CA SER A 135 8.14 -10.64 -9.26
C SER A 135 7.18 -11.76 -8.86
N LYS A 136 7.66 -13.00 -8.85
CA LYS A 136 6.82 -14.16 -8.47
C LYS A 136 6.40 -14.06 -7.01
N VAL A 137 5.14 -14.37 -6.73
CA VAL A 137 4.57 -14.46 -5.38
C VAL A 137 3.92 -15.83 -5.22
N LYS A 138 4.09 -16.45 -4.05
CA LYS A 138 3.35 -17.67 -3.70
C LYS A 138 1.99 -17.26 -3.13
N LEU A 139 0.92 -17.59 -3.84
CA LEU A 139 -0.45 -17.17 -3.48
C LEU A 139 -1.29 -18.40 -3.09
N GLN A 140 -2.27 -18.17 -2.22
CA GLN A 140 -3.34 -19.13 -1.97
C GLN A 140 -4.27 -19.22 -3.18
N ASP A 141 -5.06 -20.30 -3.29
CA ASP A 141 -5.95 -20.56 -4.43
C ASP A 141 -6.90 -19.41 -4.77
N GLN A 142 -7.33 -18.67 -3.76
CA GLN A 142 -8.10 -17.44 -3.91
C GLN A 142 -7.40 -16.29 -3.18
N VAL A 143 -7.44 -15.11 -3.81
CA VAL A 143 -6.85 -13.88 -3.30
C VAL A 143 -7.92 -12.79 -3.31
N THR A 144 -8.29 -12.31 -2.13
CA THR A 144 -9.24 -11.21 -1.98
C THR A 144 -8.50 -9.91 -1.69
N ILE A 145 -8.68 -8.90 -2.54
CA ILE A 145 -8.11 -7.56 -2.38
C ILE A 145 -9.21 -6.60 -1.92
N LYS A 146 -8.91 -5.83 -0.88
CA LYS A 146 -9.75 -4.80 -0.27
C LYS A 146 -9.27 -3.42 -0.72
N LEU A 147 -10.20 -2.63 -1.26
CA LEU A 147 -10.00 -1.25 -1.70
C LEU A 147 -10.94 -0.35 -0.90
N ILE A 148 -10.45 0.72 -0.27
CA ILE A 148 -11.30 1.69 0.42
C ILE A 148 -11.78 2.71 -0.60
N ILE A 149 -13.08 2.71 -0.90
CA ILE A 149 -13.66 3.50 -2.00
C ILE A 149 -14.65 4.53 -1.44
N ALA A 150 -14.58 5.75 -1.95
CA ALA A 150 -15.50 6.81 -1.59
C ALA A 150 -16.89 6.56 -2.19
N GLU A 151 -17.92 6.65 -1.36
CA GLU A 151 -19.31 6.61 -1.83
C GLU A 151 -19.76 8.00 -2.28
N ASN A 152 -20.44 8.08 -3.42
CA ASN A 152 -21.16 9.28 -3.88
C ASN A 152 -20.32 10.56 -3.97
N LYS A 153 -19.00 10.44 -4.18
CA LYS A 153 -18.11 11.60 -4.35
C LYS A 153 -18.22 12.17 -5.76
N LYS A 154 -18.43 13.49 -5.86
CA LYS A 154 -18.45 14.19 -7.14
C LYS A 154 -17.07 14.12 -7.78
N VAL A 155 -17.00 13.61 -9.01
CA VAL A 155 -15.77 13.65 -9.81
C VAL A 155 -15.53 15.09 -10.28
N VAL A 156 -14.36 15.62 -9.95
CA VAL A 156 -13.86 16.95 -10.28
C VAL A 156 -12.44 16.82 -10.85
N LYS A 157 -11.83 17.94 -11.25
CA LYS A 157 -10.48 17.97 -11.79
C LYS A 157 -9.50 17.26 -10.85
N THR A 158 -8.70 16.35 -11.41
CA THR A 158 -7.64 15.65 -10.69
C THR A 158 -6.31 16.40 -10.81
N LYS A 159 -5.41 16.14 -9.86
CA LYS A 159 -4.06 16.72 -9.81
C LYS A 159 -3.03 15.60 -9.76
N TYR A 160 -2.06 15.64 -10.66
CA TYR A 160 -0.89 14.77 -10.60
C TYR A 160 0.02 15.17 -9.43
N ASN A 161 0.46 14.18 -8.67
CA ASN A 161 1.45 14.34 -7.60
C ASN A 161 2.55 13.28 -7.78
N SER A 162 3.78 13.71 -7.51
CA SER A 162 4.91 12.79 -7.29
C SER A 162 5.14 12.63 -5.80
N LEU A 163 5.55 11.44 -5.37
CA LEU A 163 5.85 11.19 -3.97
C LEU A 163 7.07 12.02 -3.53
N ASN A 164 6.96 12.64 -2.36
CA ASN A 164 8.01 13.37 -1.68
C ASN A 164 7.91 13.03 -0.19
N ILE A 165 8.85 12.21 0.29
CA ILE A 165 8.79 11.58 1.60
C ILE A 165 10.10 11.79 2.34
N ASP A 166 10.00 12.05 3.64
CA ASP A 166 11.14 11.97 4.54
C ASP A 166 11.22 10.60 5.20
N GLU A 167 12.31 10.36 5.95
CA GLU A 167 12.52 9.09 6.63
C GLU A 167 11.43 8.79 7.69
N HIS A 168 10.93 9.81 8.38
CA HIS A 168 9.91 9.64 9.41
C HIS A 168 8.59 9.14 8.82
N LYS A 169 8.23 9.60 7.62
CA LYS A 169 7.01 9.15 6.94
C LYS A 169 7.06 7.67 6.57
N ILE A 170 8.21 7.14 6.17
CA ILE A 170 8.36 5.73 5.76
C ILE A 170 8.70 4.78 6.90
N GLN A 171 8.72 5.24 8.15
CA GLN A 171 9.07 4.42 9.31
C GLN A 171 8.26 3.11 9.35
N GLY A 172 6.93 3.18 9.24
CA GLY A 172 6.10 1.98 9.21
C GLY A 172 6.35 1.07 8.01
N ILE A 173 6.77 1.60 6.85
CA ILE A 173 7.08 0.78 5.68
C ILE A 173 8.40 0.05 5.89
N LYS A 174 9.46 0.73 6.38
CA LYS A 174 10.73 0.06 6.66
C LYS A 174 10.57 -1.01 7.74
N ASP A 175 9.78 -0.73 8.78
CA ASP A 175 9.51 -1.67 9.86
C ASP A 175 8.67 -2.87 9.36
N LEU A 176 7.70 -2.62 8.46
CA LEU A 176 6.85 -3.69 7.89
C LEU A 176 7.69 -4.73 7.14
N TYR A 177 8.72 -4.28 6.44
CA TYR A 177 9.58 -5.10 5.60
C TYR A 177 10.96 -5.39 6.21
N GLY A 178 11.20 -5.03 7.48
CA GLY A 178 12.44 -5.33 8.19
C GLY A 178 13.70 -4.66 7.62
N ILE A 179 13.58 -3.47 7.04
CA ILE A 179 14.73 -2.73 6.48
C ILE A 179 15.41 -1.97 7.61
N THR A 180 16.67 -2.28 7.89
CA THR A 180 17.38 -1.77 9.08
C THR A 180 18.65 -0.98 8.75
N ASP A 181 19.29 -1.26 7.62
CA ASP A 181 20.51 -0.54 7.23
C ASP A 181 20.20 0.88 6.70
N ALA A 182 20.95 1.88 7.17
CA ALA A 182 20.73 3.28 6.81
C ALA A 182 20.90 3.56 5.30
N ASN A 183 21.82 2.86 4.61
CA ASN A 183 21.95 3.00 3.16
C ASN A 183 20.75 2.39 2.43
N ALA A 184 20.24 1.26 2.92
CA ALA A 184 19.04 0.65 2.38
C ALA A 184 17.79 1.52 2.60
N VAL A 185 17.66 2.16 3.77
CA VAL A 185 16.57 3.12 4.06
C VAL A 185 16.63 4.32 3.11
N ASN A 186 17.82 4.88 2.88
CA ASN A 186 17.96 6.01 1.96
C ASN A 186 17.67 5.59 0.49
N ASP A 187 18.14 4.42 0.07
CA ASP A 187 17.85 3.85 -1.26
C ASP A 187 16.35 3.56 -1.43
N LEU A 188 15.66 3.11 -0.37
CA LEU A 188 14.21 2.94 -0.34
C LEU A 188 13.48 4.24 -0.62
N LYS A 189 13.85 5.31 0.08
CA LYS A 189 13.27 6.64 -0.12
C LYS A 189 13.40 7.09 -1.57
N ILE A 190 14.62 7.07 -2.10
CA ILE A 190 14.92 7.48 -3.48
C ILE A 190 14.08 6.67 -4.48
N LYS A 191 14.09 5.34 -4.36
CA LYS A 191 13.35 4.47 -5.29
C LYS A 191 11.84 4.65 -5.21
N LEU A 192 11.29 4.93 -4.02
CA LEU A 192 9.87 5.24 -3.88
C LEU A 192 9.53 6.58 -4.53
N GLU A 193 10.32 7.63 -4.31
CA GLU A 193 10.14 8.93 -4.97
C GLU A 193 10.20 8.83 -6.50
N GLU A 194 11.06 7.97 -7.04
CA GLU A 194 11.19 7.75 -8.49
C GLU A 194 9.99 7.03 -9.10
N ILE A 195 9.43 6.02 -8.42
CA ILE A 195 8.42 5.12 -9.02
C ILE A 195 6.99 5.46 -8.61
N ILE A 196 6.80 6.14 -7.49
CA ILE A 196 5.49 6.45 -6.93
C ILE A 196 5.05 7.85 -7.37
N SER A 197 3.91 7.85 -8.03
CA SER A 197 3.13 9.01 -8.42
C SER A 197 1.65 8.63 -8.35
N TYR A 198 0.79 9.62 -8.19
CA TYR A 198 -0.64 9.40 -8.05
C TYR A 198 -1.43 10.64 -8.46
N TYR A 199 -2.70 10.44 -8.80
CA TYR A 199 -3.66 11.51 -8.99
C TYR A 199 -4.48 11.71 -7.73
N SER A 200 -4.59 12.94 -7.25
CA SER A 200 -5.51 13.31 -6.17
C SER A 200 -6.72 14.09 -6.67
N ILE A 201 -7.78 14.08 -5.88
CA ILE A 201 -9.07 14.71 -6.19
C ILE A 201 -9.66 15.35 -4.93
N GLY A 202 -10.19 16.57 -5.06
CA GLY A 202 -10.87 17.25 -3.95
C GLY A 202 -9.98 18.14 -3.06
N SER A 203 -9.14 18.97 -3.69
CA SER A 203 -8.68 20.24 -3.11
C SER A 203 -9.72 21.33 -3.31
#